data_AF-A0A7J8Z0E9-F1
#
_entry.id   AF-A0A7J8Z0E9-F1
#
_cell.length_a   1.000
_cell.length_b   1.000
_cell.length_c   1.000
_cell.angle_alpha   90.00
_cell.angle_beta   90.00
_cell.angle_gamma   90.00
#
_symmetry.space_group_name_H-M   'P 1'
#
loop_
_entity.id
_entity.type
_entity.pdbx_description
1 polymer ?
#
loop_
_entity_poly.entity_id
_entity_poly.type
_entity_poly.pdbx_seq_one_letter_code
_entity_poly.pdbx_strand_id
1 'polypeptide(L)' 'MATTPAVEEVKKTGEDAKKQLFQRLFSEDDEIALLKGMLDYSAKKGADPCADMNAFYNFVKKSIHTDVTKAQMMDKIRSP' A
#
# COMPACT_ATOMS: atom_id res chain seq x y z
N MET A 1 10.59 -11.95 55.26
CA MET A 1 9.84 -12.48 54.09
C MET A 1 10.09 -11.53 52.92
N ALA A 2 10.34 -12.10 51.74
CA ALA A 2 11.15 -11.53 50.68
C ALA A 2 10.44 -10.46 49.83
N THR A 3 11.18 -9.38 49.56
CA THR A 3 11.40 -8.66 48.30
C THR A 3 10.26 -8.56 47.28
N THR A 4 9.84 -7.31 47.01
CA THR A 4 9.43 -6.83 45.70
C THR A 4 10.61 -6.87 44.73
N PRO A 5 10.37 -7.13 43.43
CA PRO A 5 10.76 -6.08 42.49
C PRO A 5 9.84 -5.95 41.25
N ALA A 6 9.74 -4.69 40.82
CA ALA A 6 9.77 -4.22 39.43
C ALA A 6 8.91 -4.97 38.40
N VAL A 7 7.77 -4.34 38.07
CA VAL A 7 7.16 -4.51 36.75
C VAL A 7 8.13 -3.96 35.70
N GLU A 8 8.47 -4.87 34.81
CA GLU A 8 9.52 -4.84 33.83
C GLU A 8 9.24 -3.80 32.73
N GLU A 9 10.26 -2.98 32.46
CA GLU A 9 10.41 -2.18 31.25
C GLU A 9 10.44 -3.12 30.05
N VAL A 10 9.30 -3.30 29.35
CA VAL A 10 9.30 -3.95 28.02
C VAL A 10 9.59 -2.91 26.94
N LYS A 11 10.89 -2.56 26.81
CA LYS A 11 11.44 -2.08 25.54
C LYS A 11 11.33 -3.22 24.51
N LYS A 12 10.20 -3.30 23.79
CA LYS A 12 10.08 -4.13 22.59
C LYS A 12 10.72 -3.38 21.41
N THR A 13 12.04 -3.34 21.39
CA THR A 13 12.82 -2.97 20.21
C THR A 13 13.15 -4.27 19.48
N GLY A 14 12.61 -4.46 18.26
CA GLY A 14 13.20 -5.45 17.33
C GLY A 14 12.24 -6.26 16.45
N GLU A 15 10.91 -6.18 16.63
CA GLU A 15 9.96 -6.92 15.78
C GLU A 15 9.09 -6.01 14.90
N ASP A 16 9.25 -4.70 14.98
CA ASP A 16 8.46 -3.74 14.22
C ASP A 16 9.07 -3.43 12.85
N ALA A 17 10.38 -3.65 12.68
CA ALA A 17 11.05 -3.45 11.40
C ALA A 17 10.56 -4.42 10.31
N LYS A 18 10.14 -5.64 10.69
CA LYS A 18 9.55 -6.63 9.77
C LYS A 18 8.07 -6.35 9.49
N LYS A 19 7.37 -5.72 10.44
CA LYS A 19 5.94 -5.35 10.30
C LYS A 19 5.75 -4.14 9.39
N GLN A 20 6.77 -3.30 9.25
CA GLN A 20 6.73 -2.18 8.30
C GLN A 20 6.89 -2.61 6.84
N LEU A 21 7.50 -3.77 6.56
CA LEU A 21 7.59 -4.30 5.20
C LEU A 21 6.24 -4.78 4.65
N PHE A 22 5.29 -5.09 5.53
CA PHE A 22 3.92 -5.47 5.18
C PHE A 22 2.90 -4.40 5.57
N GLN A 23 3.35 -3.15 5.69
CA GLN A 23 2.43 -2.05 5.96
C GLN A 23 1.44 -2.02 4.79
N ARG A 24 0.18 -2.39 5.10
CA ARG A 24 -0.90 -2.51 4.12
C ARG A 24 -1.24 -1.12 3.63
N LEU A 25 -0.47 -0.68 2.63
CA LEU A 25 -0.58 0.65 2.06
C LEU A 25 -1.95 0.83 1.43
N PHE A 26 -2.39 -0.17 0.68
CA PHE A 26 -3.70 -0.22 0.05
C PHE A 26 -4.71 -0.89 0.99
N SER A 27 -5.79 -0.20 1.30
CA SER A 27 -6.96 -0.87 1.88
C SER A 27 -7.58 -1.79 0.82
N GLU A 28 -8.43 -2.71 1.26
CA GLU A 28 -9.14 -3.62 0.35
C GLU A 28 -9.98 -2.84 -0.69
N ASP A 29 -10.63 -1.75 -0.27
CA ASP A 29 -11.38 -0.89 -1.18
C ASP A 29 -10.48 -0.17 -2.20
N ASP A 30 -9.31 0.33 -1.76
CA ASP A 30 -8.34 0.97 -2.65
C ASP A 30 -7.79 -0.01 -3.69
N GLU A 31 -7.56 -1.27 -3.30
CA GLU A 31 -7.11 -2.32 -4.23
C GLU A 31 -8.19 -2.62 -5.28
N ILE A 32 -9.46 -2.71 -4.87
CA ILE A 32 -10.58 -2.88 -5.79
C ILE A 32 -10.69 -1.69 -6.75
N ALA A 33 -10.59 -0.46 -6.22
CA ALA A 33 -10.59 0.76 -7.02
C ALA A 33 -9.40 0.81 -7.99
N LEU A 34 -8.23 0.33 -7.56
CA LEU A 34 -7.03 0.22 -8.39
C LEU A 34 -7.26 -0.74 -9.56
N LEU A 35 -7.70 -1.96 -9.28
CA LEU A 35 -7.95 -2.99 -10.29
C LEU A 35 -9.05 -2.58 -11.29
N LYS A 36 -10.16 -2.03 -10.79
CA LYS A 36 -11.21 -1.47 -11.64
C LYS A 36 -10.71 -0.29 -12.46
N GLY A 37 -9.89 0.56 -11.85
CA GLY A 37 -9.23 1.67 -12.51
C GLY A 37 -8.36 1.20 -13.66
N MET A 38 -7.60 0.12 -13.50
CA MET A 38 -6.78 -0.46 -14.58
C MET A 38 -7.64 -0.90 -15.76
N LEU A 39 -8.73 -1.63 -15.49
CA LEU A 39 -9.68 -2.06 -16.50
C LEU A 39 -10.32 -0.86 -17.24
N ASP A 40 -10.80 0.14 -16.52
CA ASP A 40 -11.43 1.32 -17.13
C ASP A 40 -10.41 2.18 -17.89
N TYR A 41 -9.18 2.31 -17.38
CA TYR A 41 -8.10 3.01 -18.06
C TYR A 41 -7.72 2.33 -19.38
N SER A 42 -7.52 1.00 -19.36
CA SER A 42 -7.25 0.24 -20.58
C SER A 42 -8.42 0.31 -21.55
N ALA A 43 -9.67 0.24 -21.08
CA ALA A 43 -10.85 0.33 -21.92
C ALA A 43 -11.05 1.72 -22.54
N LYS A 44 -10.79 2.81 -21.78
CA LYS A 44 -10.96 4.19 -22.26
C LYS A 44 -9.80 4.68 -23.11
N LYS A 45 -8.58 4.35 -22.71
CA LYS A 45 -7.36 4.90 -23.31
C LYS A 45 -6.73 3.96 -24.32
N GLY A 46 -7.07 2.67 -24.27
CA GLY A 46 -6.44 1.64 -25.11
C GLY A 46 -4.96 1.44 -24.80
N ALA A 47 -4.50 1.90 -23.64
CA ALA A 47 -3.11 1.94 -23.25
C ALA A 47 -2.90 1.18 -21.95
N ASP A 48 -1.75 0.52 -21.86
CA ASP A 48 -1.40 -0.28 -20.69
C ASP A 48 -1.11 0.65 -19.50
N PRO A 49 -1.69 0.42 -18.31
CA PRO A 49 -1.44 1.24 -17.12
C PRO A 49 0.06 1.23 -16.73
N CYS A 50 0.80 0.17 -17.08
CA CYS A 50 2.24 0.11 -16.89
C CYS A 50 3.01 1.00 -17.89
N ALA A 51 2.53 1.12 -19.13
CA ALA A 51 3.12 1.98 -20.16
C ALA A 51 2.90 3.46 -19.86
N ASP A 52 1.70 3.81 -19.37
CA ASP A 52 1.30 5.19 -19.04
C ASP A 52 1.06 5.38 -17.54
N MET A 53 2.02 4.97 -16.72
CA MET A 53 1.90 4.99 -15.25
C MET A 53 1.55 6.36 -14.68
N ASN A 54 2.05 7.44 -15.29
CA ASN A 54 1.78 8.80 -14.83
C ASN A 54 0.31 9.18 -15.02
N ALA A 55 -0.25 8.86 -16.19
CA ALA A 55 -1.65 9.11 -16.49
C ALA A 55 -2.56 8.15 -15.71
N PHE A 56 -2.17 6.88 -15.59
CA PHE A 56 -2.89 5.89 -14.79
C PHE A 56 -2.94 6.28 -13.31
N TYR A 57 -1.82 6.73 -12.73
CA TYR A 57 -1.76 7.24 -11.37
C TYR A 57 -2.72 8.40 -11.14
N ASN A 58 -2.75 9.40 -12.03
CA ASN A 58 -3.70 10.51 -11.91
C ASN A 58 -5.16 10.09 -12.11
N PHE A 59 -5.39 9.05 -12.91
CA PHE A 59 -6.71 8.50 -13.16
C PHE A 59 -7.27 7.82 -11.90
N VAL A 60 -6.47 6.96 -11.29
CA VAL A 60 -6.92 6.14 -10.16
C VAL A 60 -6.77 6.84 -8.82
N LYS A 61 -5.82 7.78 -8.65
CA LYS A 61 -5.66 8.62 -7.44
C LYS A 61 -6.94 9.38 -7.06
N LYS A 62 -7.85 9.60 -8.01
CA LYS A 62 -9.17 10.21 -7.73
C LYS A 62 -10.16 9.24 -7.10
N SER A 63 -9.93 7.94 -7.23
CA SER A 63 -10.80 6.86 -6.75
C SER A 63 -10.25 6.18 -5.50
N ILE A 64 -8.92 6.16 -5.31
CA ILE A 64 -8.27 5.66 -4.09
C ILE A 64 -8.12 6.78 -3.06
N HIS A 65 -8.37 6.45 -1.79
CA HIS A 65 -8.23 7.35 -0.65
C HIS A 65 -6.81 7.31 -0.06
N THR A 66 -6.04 6.23 -0.31
CA THR A 66 -4.66 6.16 0.15
C THR A 66 -3.76 7.11 -0.63
N ASP A 67 -2.96 7.91 0.08
CA ASP A 67 -1.85 8.64 -0.53
C ASP A 67 -0.66 7.70 -0.77
N VAL A 68 -0.61 7.15 -1.98
CA VAL A 68 0.48 6.27 -2.45
C VAL A 68 1.33 7.00 -3.47
N THR A 69 2.60 6.63 -3.57
CA THR A 69 3.49 7.13 -4.63
C THR A 69 3.31 6.33 -5.92
N LYS A 70 3.71 6.90 -7.06
CA LYS A 70 3.71 6.19 -8.36
C LYS A 70 4.50 4.88 -8.28
N ALA A 71 5.65 4.90 -7.59
CA ALA A 71 6.50 3.72 -7.42
C ALA A 71 5.79 2.61 -6.64
N GLN A 72 5.13 2.94 -5.52
CA GLN A 72 4.35 1.98 -4.73
C GLN A 72 3.17 1.41 -5.52
N MET A 73 2.51 2.24 -6.31
CA MET A 73 1.43 1.77 -7.16
C MET A 73 1.96 0.87 -8.28
N MET A 74 3.17 1.15 -8.81
CA MET A 74 3.81 0.32 -9.84
C MET A 74 4.20 -1.03 -9.28
N ASP A 75 4.81 -1.01 -8.08
CA ASP A 75 5.12 -2.21 -7.32
C ASP A 75 3.86 -3.02 -7.07
N LYS A 76 2.74 -2.38 -6.70
CA LYS A 76 1.46 -3.07 -6.48
C LYS A 76 0.85 -3.69 -7.74
N ILE A 77 0.99 -3.04 -8.90
CA ILE A 77 0.47 -3.56 -10.18
C ILE A 77 1.37 -4.65 -10.75
N ARG A 78 2.68 -4.55 -10.50
CA ARG A 78 3.71 -5.42 -11.07
C ARG A 78 4.05 -6.61 -10.16
N SER A 79 3.81 -6.49 -8.86
CA SER A 79 3.97 -7.54 -7.86
C SER A 79 2.60 -8.16 -7.57
N PRO A 80 2.31 -9.36 -8.12
CA PRO A 80 1.02 -10.04 -7.95
C PRO A 80 0.78 -10.52 -6.51
#